data_AF-A0A087XVM7-F1
#
_entry.id   AF-A0A087XVM7-F1
#
_cell.length_a   1.000
_cell.length_b   1.000
_cell.length_c   1.000
_cell.angle_alpha   90.00
_cell.angle_beta   90.00
_cell.angle_gamma   90.00
#
_symmetry.space_group_name_H-M   'P 1'
#
loop_
_entity.id
_entity.type
_entity.pdbx_description
1 polymer ?
#
loop_
_entity_poly.entity_id
_entity_poly.type
_entity_poly.pdbx_seq_one_letter_code
_entity_poly.pdbx_strand_id
1 'polypeptide(L)'
;MRLLWKSVDKMRCLRKRSTLPVLTFLLTALLFFNLYMNDGYVLEGEKRQLGETLIHPSSSDRYVHTFKDLSNFSGSINVTYRYLAGIPLSRKKYLTIGLASVKRKKGSYLLETIKSIFDQSSYEELKEIVVVVHLADFALAWCENVVQEITRKFAHHIIHFYMMLEDDVRCSRNFLTALKKVITSREGSYWVMMEFSKLGYIGKLYHSRDLPRLAHFLLMFYQEMPCDWLLIHFRGLLAQKDVIRFKPSLFQHMGYYSSYKGVENKLKDDDFEEDSIDIPDNPPAGIYTNINVFENYDATKAYSSIVDEYFWGKPPCTGDFFIIIFNKSTKISRIKIVTGTEDRQNDILHHGALEVGQKSVETKQGRQCTSYITLGEFKVGNIEINDVDHKIGFDIECVRIVVTASQKEWLIIRTISLWTTPPVGQLM
;
A
#
# COMPACT_ATOMS: atom_id res chain seq x y z
N MET A 1 -15.82 57.10 -60.56
CA MET A 1 -16.11 58.32 -59.79
C MET A 1 -17.31 58.02 -58.89
N ARG A 2 -17.11 58.02 -57.56
CA ARG A 2 -18.05 58.27 -56.42
C ARG A 2 -19.46 57.60 -56.43
N LEU A 3 -19.75 56.71 -55.47
CA LEU A 3 -20.46 56.97 -54.18
C LEU A 3 -21.97 57.28 -54.42
N LEU A 4 -23.01 56.82 -53.70
CA LEU A 4 -23.23 56.46 -52.31
C LEU A 4 -24.72 56.01 -52.18
N TRP A 5 -25.00 55.03 -51.32
CA TRP A 5 -26.15 54.90 -50.40
C TRP A 5 -27.57 55.37 -50.77
N LYS A 6 -28.55 54.46 -50.67
CA LYS A 6 -29.54 54.37 -49.57
C LYS A 6 -30.54 53.23 -49.85
N SER A 7 -30.68 52.30 -48.91
CA SER A 7 -31.77 51.31 -48.90
C SER A 7 -32.41 51.28 -47.51
N VAL A 8 -33.67 51.69 -47.46
CA VAL A 8 -34.67 51.55 -46.39
C VAL A 8 -35.95 51.29 -47.20
N ASP A 9 -36.72 50.20 -47.05
CA ASP A 9 -37.36 49.74 -45.82
C ASP A 9 -37.86 48.27 -45.94
N LYS A 10 -37.83 47.58 -44.79
CA LYS A 10 -38.65 46.45 -44.28
C LYS A 10 -39.05 45.24 -45.18
N MET A 11 -38.61 44.06 -44.72
CA MET A 11 -39.51 43.03 -44.16
C MET A 11 -38.82 42.29 -42.99
N ARG A 12 -39.55 42.10 -41.89
CA ARG A 12 -39.15 41.42 -40.65
C ARG A 12 -39.23 39.90 -40.79
N CYS A 13 -38.25 39.15 -40.27
CA CYS A 13 -38.49 37.98 -39.42
C CYS A 13 -37.22 37.54 -38.66
N LEU A 14 -37.43 37.22 -37.38
CA LEU A 14 -36.45 36.83 -36.36
C LEU A 14 -35.99 35.37 -36.53
N ARG A 15 -34.70 35.07 -36.28
CA ARG A 15 -34.31 33.86 -35.52
C ARG A 15 -32.89 33.94 -34.93
N LYS A 16 -32.79 34.41 -33.68
CA LYS A 16 -31.74 34.00 -32.74
C LYS A 16 -32.16 32.66 -32.13
N ARG A 17 -31.29 31.64 -32.17
CA ARG A 17 -31.05 30.59 -31.14
C ARG A 17 -30.48 29.32 -31.76
N SER A 18 -29.21 29.01 -31.47
CA SER A 18 -28.72 27.61 -31.44
C SER A 18 -27.43 27.49 -30.62
N THR A 19 -27.48 27.88 -29.34
CA THR A 19 -26.42 27.55 -28.35
C THR A 19 -26.94 26.68 -27.21
N LEU A 20 -28.27 26.56 -27.04
CA LEU A 20 -28.86 25.63 -26.09
C LEU A 20 -28.61 24.15 -26.40
N PRO A 21 -28.79 23.63 -27.64
CA PRO A 21 -28.73 22.18 -27.86
C PRO A 21 -27.32 21.61 -27.66
N VAL A 22 -26.28 22.40 -27.96
CA VAL A 22 -24.87 22.00 -27.77
C VAL A 22 -24.53 21.93 -26.27
N LEU A 23 -24.98 22.90 -25.49
CA LEU A 23 -24.73 22.92 -24.04
C LEU A 23 -25.48 21.78 -23.33
N THR A 24 -26.70 21.47 -23.77
CA THR A 24 -27.48 20.33 -23.24
C THR A 24 -26.83 19.00 -23.60
N PHE A 25 -26.29 18.85 -24.82
CA PHE A 25 -25.54 17.65 -25.21
C PHE A 25 -24.26 17.47 -24.40
N LEU A 26 -23.52 18.55 -24.14
CA LEU A 26 -22.30 18.51 -23.34
C LEU A 26 -22.57 18.15 -21.87
N LEU A 27 -23.63 18.71 -21.28
CA LEU A 27 -24.07 18.38 -19.92
C LEU A 27 -24.57 16.94 -19.80
N THR A 28 -25.32 16.45 -20.79
CA THR A 28 -25.79 15.05 -20.81
C THR A 28 -24.65 14.07 -21.07
N ALA A 29 -23.69 14.40 -21.93
CA ALA A 29 -22.48 13.60 -22.13
C ALA A 29 -21.60 13.55 -20.86
N LEU A 30 -21.43 14.67 -20.16
CA LEU A 30 -20.69 14.71 -18.89
C LEU A 30 -21.41 13.96 -17.76
N LEU A 31 -22.74 13.97 -17.73
CA LEU A 31 -23.55 13.16 -16.81
C LEU A 31 -23.43 11.68 -17.13
N PHE A 32 -23.49 11.30 -18.41
CA PHE A 32 -23.29 9.91 -18.84
C PHE A 32 -21.86 9.42 -18.56
N PHE A 33 -20.85 10.25 -18.78
CA PHE A 33 -19.47 9.90 -18.47
C PHE A 33 -19.24 9.78 -16.96
N ASN A 34 -19.86 10.63 -16.15
CA ASN A 34 -19.85 10.48 -14.68
C ASN A 34 -20.57 9.20 -14.23
N LEU A 35 -21.73 8.87 -14.80
CA LEU A 35 -22.47 7.65 -14.46
C LEU A 35 -21.70 6.39 -14.89
N TYR A 36 -21.13 6.39 -16.10
CA TYR A 36 -20.38 5.26 -16.64
C TYR A 36 -19.04 5.03 -15.93
N MET A 37 -18.34 6.11 -15.53
CA MET A 37 -17.14 5.99 -14.70
C MET A 37 -17.45 5.55 -13.26
N ASN A 38 -18.69 5.72 -12.78
CA ASN A 38 -19.11 5.22 -11.47
C ASN A 38 -19.42 3.71 -11.51
N ASP A 39 -20.04 3.22 -12.59
CA ASP A 39 -20.39 1.79 -12.75
C ASP A 39 -19.18 0.88 -13.04
N GLY A 40 -18.15 1.40 -13.71
CA GLY A 40 -16.93 0.63 -14.01
C GLY A 40 -16.19 0.11 -12.76
N TYR A 41 -16.27 0.84 -11.64
CA TYR A 41 -15.71 0.41 -10.35
C TYR A 41 -16.63 -0.56 -9.58
N VAL A 42 -17.93 -0.54 -9.86
CA VAL A 42 -18.93 -1.41 -9.20
C VAL A 42 -18.89 -2.83 -9.79
N LEU A 43 -18.61 -2.97 -11.08
CA LEU A 43 -18.58 -4.25 -11.79
C LEU A 43 -17.47 -5.22 -11.32
N GLU A 44 -16.32 -4.70 -10.85
CA GLU A 44 -15.26 -5.54 -10.24
C GLU A 44 -15.71 -6.10 -8.88
N GLY A 45 -16.58 -5.36 -8.16
CA GLY A 45 -17.23 -5.79 -6.92
C GLY A 45 -18.39 -6.77 -7.16
N GLU A 46 -19.17 -6.59 -8.22
CA GLU A 46 -20.29 -7.47 -8.60
C GLU A 46 -19.85 -8.89 -8.98
N LYS A 47 -18.66 -9.05 -9.59
CA LYS A 47 -18.12 -10.39 -9.88
C LYS A 47 -17.87 -11.22 -8.62
N ARG A 48 -17.69 -10.59 -7.45
CA ARG A 48 -17.63 -11.26 -6.14
C ARG A 48 -19.02 -11.42 -5.49
N GLN A 49 -19.98 -10.54 -5.78
CA GLN A 49 -21.36 -10.63 -5.24
C GLN A 49 -22.14 -11.87 -5.71
N LEU A 50 -21.84 -12.43 -6.88
CA LEU A 50 -22.60 -13.59 -7.38
C LEU A 50 -22.42 -14.85 -6.50
N GLY A 51 -21.37 -14.91 -5.67
CA GLY A 51 -21.14 -16.03 -4.73
C GLY A 51 -21.87 -15.92 -3.39
N GLU A 52 -22.30 -14.72 -2.97
CA GLU A 52 -22.71 -14.46 -1.58
C GLU A 52 -24.13 -13.89 -1.42
N THR A 53 -24.89 -13.73 -2.51
CA THR A 53 -26.23 -13.16 -2.45
C THR A 53 -27.28 -14.20 -2.03
N LEU A 54 -27.45 -14.41 -0.73
CA LEU A 54 -28.69 -14.95 -0.15
C LEU A 54 -29.16 -14.10 1.05
N ILE A 55 -29.97 -13.09 0.70
CA ILE A 55 -31.14 -12.52 1.41
C ILE A 55 -30.91 -11.96 2.83
N HIS A 56 -30.89 -10.63 2.94
CA HIS A 56 -31.29 -9.91 4.16
C HIS A 56 -32.46 -8.94 3.82
N PRO A 57 -33.63 -9.01 4.50
CA PRO A 57 -34.73 -8.09 4.20
C PRO A 57 -34.47 -6.69 4.76
N SER A 58 -34.70 -5.67 3.92
CA SER A 58 -34.76 -4.26 4.30
C SER A 58 -35.92 -4.02 5.27
N SER A 59 -35.60 -3.71 6.53
CA SER A 59 -36.58 -3.26 7.53
C SER A 59 -36.21 -1.85 8.00
N SER A 60 -36.92 -0.85 7.47
CA SER A 60 -36.73 0.59 7.74
C SER A 60 -36.72 0.98 9.23
N ASP A 61 -37.42 0.23 10.08
CA ASP A 61 -37.56 0.57 11.51
C ASP A 61 -36.29 0.28 12.33
N ARG A 62 -35.35 -0.51 11.80
CA ARG A 62 -34.08 -0.81 12.48
C ARG A 62 -33.13 0.40 12.49
N TYR A 63 -33.21 1.26 11.48
CA TYR A 63 -32.26 2.35 11.25
C TYR A 63 -32.49 3.58 12.15
N VAL A 64 -33.71 3.78 12.67
CA VAL A 64 -34.07 4.97 13.46
C VAL A 64 -33.36 4.99 14.83
N HIS A 65 -33.06 3.81 15.39
CA HIS A 65 -32.36 3.71 16.68
C HIS A 65 -30.87 4.09 16.56
N THR A 66 -30.20 3.66 15.49
CA THR A 66 -28.77 3.94 15.27
C THR A 66 -28.49 5.44 15.12
N PHE A 67 -29.41 6.21 14.52
CA PHE A 67 -29.20 7.65 14.32
C PHE A 67 -29.61 8.55 15.51
N LYS A 68 -30.53 8.11 16.38
CA LYS A 68 -30.93 8.88 17.58
C LYS A 68 -29.83 8.93 18.64
N ASP A 69 -28.98 7.91 18.71
CA ASP A 69 -27.83 7.85 19.62
C ASP A 69 -26.60 8.67 19.14
N LEU A 70 -26.66 9.29 17.95
CA LEU A 70 -25.54 10.03 17.33
C LEU A 70 -25.29 11.45 17.89
N SER A 71 -26.11 11.95 18.81
CA SER A 71 -26.02 13.34 19.29
C SER A 71 -24.79 13.65 20.17
N ASN A 72 -24.02 12.63 20.59
CA ASN A 72 -22.90 12.76 21.54
C ASN A 72 -21.54 12.23 21.02
N PHE A 73 -21.31 12.18 19.70
CA PHE A 73 -20.12 11.53 19.10
C PHE A 73 -18.78 12.29 19.20
N SER A 74 -18.74 13.50 19.78
CA SER A 74 -17.46 14.19 20.05
C SER A 74 -16.78 13.71 21.33
N GLY A 75 -17.47 12.93 22.16
CA GLY A 75 -16.91 12.30 23.35
C GLY A 75 -16.16 11.02 23.03
N SER A 76 -15.24 10.62 23.90
CA SER A 76 -14.65 9.27 23.87
C SER A 76 -15.77 8.22 23.95
N ILE A 77 -15.76 7.20 23.07
CA ILE A 77 -16.67 6.05 23.18
C ILE A 77 -16.48 5.46 24.57
N ASN A 78 -17.54 5.50 25.39
CA ASN A 78 -17.50 4.97 26.76
C ASN A 78 -17.61 3.44 26.71
N VAL A 79 -16.49 2.80 26.38
CA VAL A 79 -16.37 1.34 26.33
C VAL A 79 -15.97 0.85 27.71
N THR A 80 -16.80 0.02 28.32
CA THR A 80 -16.39 -0.73 29.52
C THR A 80 -15.63 -1.95 29.06
N TYR A 81 -14.36 -2.06 29.47
CA TYR A 81 -13.54 -3.22 29.17
C TYR A 81 -12.89 -3.72 30.44
N ARG A 82 -12.65 -5.03 30.50
CA ARG A 82 -11.95 -5.68 31.61
C ARG A 82 -10.59 -6.14 31.11
N TYR A 83 -9.52 -5.67 31.75
CA TYR A 83 -8.21 -6.29 31.56
C TYR A 83 -8.26 -7.68 32.14
N LEU A 84 -8.12 -8.66 31.26
CA LEU A 84 -8.05 -10.05 31.64
C LEU A 84 -6.58 -10.47 31.85
N ALA A 85 -5.66 -9.93 31.03
CA ALA A 85 -4.24 -10.27 30.97
C ALA A 85 -3.35 -9.03 30.81
N GLY A 86 -2.14 -9.07 31.36
CA GLY A 86 -1.08 -8.08 31.13
C GLY A 86 -1.21 -6.78 31.94
N ILE A 87 -0.21 -5.91 31.81
CA ILE A 87 -0.17 -4.61 32.51
C ILE A 87 -0.07 -3.48 31.48
N PRO A 88 -0.90 -2.42 31.58
CA PRO A 88 -0.75 -1.22 30.76
C PRO A 88 0.63 -0.60 30.95
N LEU A 89 1.38 -0.40 29.87
CA LEU A 89 2.70 0.22 29.96
C LEU A 89 2.60 1.73 30.11
N SER A 90 3.51 2.28 30.92
CA SER A 90 3.70 3.74 31.05
C SER A 90 4.42 4.37 29.86
N ARG A 91 5.11 3.57 29.03
CA ARG A 91 5.90 4.04 27.90
C ARG A 91 5.39 3.54 26.57
N LYS A 92 5.43 4.47 25.62
CA LYS A 92 5.13 4.25 24.22
C LYS A 92 6.30 3.55 23.50
N LYS A 93 6.05 2.43 22.81
CA LYS A 93 6.86 1.72 21.77
C LYS A 93 6.42 2.04 20.30
N TYR A 94 6.79 1.22 19.32
CA TYR A 94 6.48 1.47 17.89
C TYR A 94 5.16 0.89 17.36
N LEU A 95 4.91 -0.43 17.48
CA LEU A 95 3.76 -1.12 16.86
C LEU A 95 2.71 -1.74 17.82
N THR A 96 1.47 -1.32 17.61
CA THR A 96 0.16 -1.94 17.90
C THR A 96 -0.24 -3.19 17.11
N ILE A 97 -0.33 -4.41 17.62
CA ILE A 97 -1.01 -5.52 16.89
C ILE A 97 -2.32 -5.86 17.59
N GLY A 98 -3.44 -5.59 16.96
CA GLY A 98 -4.77 -5.97 17.45
C GLY A 98 -5.23 -7.28 16.83
N LEU A 99 -5.58 -8.25 17.69
CA LEU A 99 -6.17 -9.54 17.32
C LEU A 99 -7.57 -9.63 17.91
N ALA A 100 -8.55 -10.08 17.11
CA ALA A 100 -9.87 -10.45 17.60
C ALA A 100 -10.07 -11.96 17.45
N SER A 101 -10.55 -12.62 18.51
CA SER A 101 -10.75 -14.08 18.50
C SER A 101 -12.08 -14.48 19.14
N VAL A 102 -12.66 -15.56 18.62
CA VAL A 102 -13.91 -16.18 19.11
C VAL A 102 -13.71 -17.67 19.32
N LYS A 103 -14.52 -18.29 20.18
CA LYS A 103 -14.45 -19.73 20.43
C LYS A 103 -14.98 -20.49 19.21
N ARG A 104 -14.17 -21.43 18.71
CA ARG A 104 -14.59 -22.36 17.64
C ARG A 104 -14.70 -23.79 18.19
N LYS A 105 -15.55 -24.60 17.57
CA LYS A 105 -15.75 -26.01 17.96
C LYS A 105 -14.54 -26.89 17.66
N LYS A 106 -13.75 -26.55 16.64
CA LYS A 106 -12.65 -27.38 16.11
C LYS A 106 -11.24 -26.94 16.57
N GLY A 107 -11.13 -26.07 17.58
CA GLY A 107 -9.84 -25.56 18.09
C GLY A 107 -9.74 -24.03 18.05
N SER A 108 -8.57 -23.48 18.41
CA SER A 108 -8.30 -22.03 18.37
C SER A 108 -6.99 -21.78 17.64
N TYR A 109 -7.01 -20.85 16.69
CA TYR A 109 -5.82 -20.44 15.93
C TYR A 109 -5.01 -19.36 16.65
N LEU A 110 -5.61 -18.71 17.63
CA LEU A 110 -5.06 -17.54 18.32
C LEU A 110 -3.65 -17.77 18.88
N LEU A 111 -3.42 -18.92 19.52
CA LEU A 111 -2.11 -19.23 20.10
C LEU A 111 -1.05 -19.45 19.02
N GLU A 112 -1.42 -20.04 17.88
CA GLU A 112 -0.51 -20.25 16.76
C GLU A 112 -0.14 -18.92 16.10
N THR A 113 -1.12 -18.01 15.94
CA THR A 113 -0.89 -16.65 15.44
C THR A 113 0.01 -15.85 16.37
N ILE A 114 -0.26 -15.87 17.67
CA ILE A 114 0.57 -15.20 18.66
C ILE A 114 1.99 -15.80 18.67
N LYS A 115 2.11 -17.13 18.60
CA LYS A 115 3.41 -17.80 18.46
C LYS A 115 4.13 -17.36 17.20
N SER A 116 3.44 -17.26 16.07
CA SER A 116 4.03 -16.79 14.81
C SER A 116 4.53 -15.34 14.91
N ILE A 117 3.78 -14.44 15.55
CA ILE A 117 4.22 -13.06 15.74
C ILE A 117 5.54 -13.01 16.51
N PHE A 118 5.67 -13.81 17.57
CA PHE A 118 6.85 -13.74 18.43
C PHE A 118 8.04 -14.54 17.92
N ASP A 119 7.82 -15.73 17.36
CA ASP A 119 8.89 -16.58 16.82
C ASP A 119 9.51 -15.97 15.56
N GLN A 120 8.73 -15.20 14.79
CA GLN A 120 9.20 -14.54 13.58
C GLN A 120 9.78 -13.15 13.83
N SER A 121 9.78 -12.68 15.09
CA SER A 121 10.34 -11.38 15.45
C SER A 121 11.71 -11.50 16.11
N SER A 122 12.61 -10.58 15.73
CA SER A 122 13.92 -10.46 16.38
C SER A 122 13.76 -9.92 17.82
N TYR A 123 14.80 -10.08 18.64
CA TYR A 123 14.81 -9.56 20.01
C TYR A 123 14.61 -8.02 20.06
N GLU A 124 15.11 -7.32 19.06
CA GLU A 124 14.99 -5.87 18.88
C GLU A 124 13.55 -5.49 18.52
N GLU A 125 12.92 -6.24 17.62
CA GLU A 125 11.51 -6.06 17.26
C GLU A 125 10.59 -6.28 18.46
N LEU A 126 10.84 -7.32 19.26
CA LEU A 126 10.03 -7.64 20.44
C LEU A 126 10.03 -6.52 21.49
N LYS A 127 11.10 -5.71 21.57
CA LYS A 127 11.14 -4.53 22.45
C LYS A 127 10.20 -3.42 21.97
N GLU A 128 9.73 -3.48 20.74
CA GLU A 128 8.97 -2.45 20.06
C GLU A 128 7.53 -2.82 19.69
N ILE A 129 7.16 -4.11 19.83
CA ILE A 129 5.85 -4.66 19.50
C ILE A 129 4.96 -4.81 20.73
N VAL A 130 3.67 -4.72 20.47
CA VAL A 130 2.60 -5.03 21.39
C VAL A 130 1.59 -5.93 20.71
N VAL A 131 1.07 -6.90 21.45
CA VAL A 131 -0.11 -7.65 21.01
C VAL A 131 -1.27 -7.41 21.96
N VAL A 132 -2.42 -7.01 21.41
CA VAL A 132 -3.67 -6.76 22.11
C VAL A 132 -4.68 -7.76 21.60
N VAL A 133 -5.20 -8.58 22.50
CA VAL A 133 -6.15 -9.63 22.14
C VAL A 133 -7.52 -9.27 22.69
N HIS A 134 -8.48 -9.10 21.79
CA HIS A 134 -9.89 -8.98 22.11
C HIS A 134 -10.57 -10.34 21.96
N LEU A 135 -11.02 -10.90 23.08
CA LEU A 135 -11.80 -12.14 23.10
C LEU A 135 -13.28 -11.79 22.98
N ALA A 136 -13.81 -11.86 21.76
CA ALA A 136 -15.16 -11.47 21.41
C ALA A 136 -16.16 -12.63 21.61
N ASP A 137 -16.07 -13.34 22.74
CA ASP A 137 -16.90 -14.50 23.05
C ASP A 137 -17.66 -14.32 24.37
N PHE A 138 -18.91 -14.77 24.41
CA PHE A 138 -19.77 -14.67 25.61
C PHE A 138 -19.45 -15.75 26.66
N ALA A 139 -18.70 -16.80 26.30
CA ALA A 139 -18.31 -17.86 27.22
C ALA A 139 -17.14 -17.45 28.12
N LEU A 140 -17.46 -16.84 29.27
CA LEU A 140 -16.49 -16.36 30.27
C LEU A 140 -15.39 -17.38 30.63
N ALA A 141 -15.75 -18.66 30.82
CA ALA A 141 -14.78 -19.71 31.17
C ALA A 141 -13.74 -19.98 30.06
N TRP A 142 -14.10 -19.79 28.79
CA TRP A 142 -13.14 -19.89 27.68
C TRP A 142 -12.24 -18.66 27.64
N CYS A 143 -12.82 -17.47 27.83
CA CYS A 143 -12.08 -16.22 27.90
C CYS A 143 -11.04 -16.28 29.03
N GLU A 144 -11.39 -16.77 30.22
CA GLU A 144 -10.48 -16.90 31.35
C GLU A 144 -9.31 -17.87 31.09
N ASN A 145 -9.54 -19.00 30.41
CA ASN A 145 -8.47 -19.94 30.07
C ASN A 145 -7.48 -19.35 29.05
N VAL A 146 -8.00 -18.79 27.95
CA VAL A 146 -7.17 -18.13 26.92
C VAL A 146 -6.36 -16.98 27.51
N VAL A 147 -6.96 -16.25 28.44
CA VAL A 147 -6.30 -15.18 29.19
C VAL A 147 -5.16 -15.68 30.06
N GLN A 148 -5.33 -16.77 30.79
CA GLN A 148 -4.25 -17.33 31.59
C GLN A 148 -3.06 -17.73 30.71
N GLU A 149 -3.31 -18.30 29.54
CA GLU A 149 -2.26 -18.66 28.60
C GLU A 149 -1.55 -17.44 27.99
N ILE A 150 -2.29 -16.40 27.61
CA ILE A 150 -1.73 -15.15 27.09
C ILE A 150 -0.96 -14.41 28.18
N THR A 151 -1.53 -14.26 29.38
CA THR A 151 -0.92 -13.58 30.53
C THR A 151 0.40 -14.22 30.92
N ARG A 152 0.42 -15.57 31.00
CA ARG A 152 1.62 -16.32 31.35
C ARG A 152 2.76 -16.09 30.36
N LYS A 153 2.43 -15.77 29.10
CA LYS A 153 3.40 -15.72 28.03
C LYS A 153 3.79 -14.31 27.56
N PHE A 154 2.89 -13.31 27.60
CA PHE A 154 3.05 -12.11 26.75
C PHE A 154 2.58 -10.77 27.38
N ALA A 155 2.82 -10.56 28.67
CA ALA A 155 2.12 -9.62 29.55
C ALA A 155 2.31 -8.09 29.35
N HIS A 156 2.80 -7.59 28.23
CA HIS A 156 3.11 -6.15 28.13
C HIS A 156 2.66 -5.51 26.80
N HIS A 157 2.62 -4.17 26.82
CA HIS A 157 2.72 -3.22 25.71
C HIS A 157 1.36 -2.54 25.23
N ILE A 158 1.28 -1.25 24.75
CA ILE A 158 0.45 -0.63 23.60
C ILE A 158 0.96 0.78 23.13
N ILE A 159 0.90 1.09 21.78
CA ILE A 159 1.52 2.27 21.11
C ILE A 159 1.16 2.80 19.64
N HIS A 160 2.10 3.48 18.91
CA HIS A 160 2.10 4.61 17.92
C HIS A 160 1.48 4.35 16.52
N PHE A 161 1.59 3.14 16.01
CA PHE A 161 0.86 2.64 14.85
C PHE A 161 0.01 1.44 15.25
N TYR A 162 -1.06 1.13 14.52
CA TYR A 162 -1.93 0.00 14.78
C TYR A 162 -2.09 -0.86 13.53
N MET A 163 -1.73 -2.14 13.67
CA MET A 163 -1.93 -3.22 12.72
C MET A 163 -3.16 -4.03 13.15
N MET A 164 -4.14 -4.10 12.26
CA MET A 164 -5.27 -5.01 12.38
C MET A 164 -4.89 -6.36 11.78
N LEU A 165 -5.01 -7.42 12.57
CA LEU A 165 -4.78 -8.81 12.16
C LEU A 165 -5.95 -9.70 12.61
N GLU A 166 -6.11 -10.84 11.94
CA GLU A 166 -7.00 -11.93 12.36
C GLU A 166 -6.27 -12.90 13.29
N ASP A 167 -7.01 -13.76 13.99
CA ASP A 167 -6.44 -14.73 14.94
C ASP A 167 -5.91 -16.01 14.29
N ASP A 168 -5.84 -16.09 12.97
CA ASP A 168 -5.36 -17.24 12.17
C ASP A 168 -4.38 -16.83 11.07
N VAL A 169 -3.35 -16.08 11.47
CA VAL A 169 -2.33 -15.49 10.60
C VAL A 169 -0.94 -16.05 10.90
N ARG A 170 -0.20 -16.36 9.83
CA ARG A 170 1.25 -16.61 9.85
C ARG A 170 1.99 -15.36 9.39
N CYS A 171 3.01 -14.96 10.12
CA CYS A 171 3.87 -13.82 9.79
C CYS A 171 5.10 -14.25 8.98
N SER A 172 5.60 -13.37 8.12
CA SER A 172 6.95 -13.51 7.55
C SER A 172 8.04 -13.18 8.59
N ARG A 173 9.26 -13.65 8.35
CA ARG A 173 10.42 -13.34 9.20
C ARG A 173 10.70 -11.83 9.25
N ASN A 174 10.99 -11.31 10.44
CA ASN A 174 11.35 -9.91 10.68
C ASN A 174 10.34 -8.91 10.08
N PHE A 175 9.05 -9.23 10.18
CA PHE A 175 8.00 -8.45 9.54
C PHE A 175 7.93 -6.99 10.03
N LEU A 176 8.30 -6.69 11.30
CA LEU A 176 8.30 -5.32 11.80
C LEU A 176 9.42 -4.50 11.15
N THR A 177 10.56 -5.11 10.88
CA THR A 177 11.68 -4.48 10.17
C THR A 177 11.25 -4.12 8.75
N ALA A 178 10.61 -5.06 8.06
CA ALA A 178 10.01 -4.80 6.75
C ALA A 178 8.98 -3.65 6.80
N LEU A 179 8.07 -3.70 7.77
CA LEU A 179 7.06 -2.66 8.01
C LEU A 179 7.69 -1.27 8.19
N LYS A 180 8.73 -1.18 9.01
CA LYS A 180 9.47 0.08 9.25
C LYS A 180 10.10 0.63 7.98
N LYS A 181 10.75 -0.22 7.17
CA LYS A 181 11.34 0.20 5.89
C LYS A 181 10.28 0.85 5.00
N VAL A 182 9.12 0.22 4.87
CA VAL A 182 8.01 0.73 4.05
C VAL A 182 7.47 2.05 4.60
N ILE A 183 7.25 2.16 5.92
CA ILE A 183 6.79 3.41 6.55
C ILE A 183 7.81 4.54 6.32
N THR A 184 9.10 4.28 6.54
CA THR A 184 10.17 5.26 6.35
C THR A 184 10.30 5.70 4.89
N SER A 185 10.15 4.78 3.94
CA SER A 185 10.16 5.12 2.50
C SER A 185 9.05 6.11 2.11
N ARG A 186 8.00 6.22 2.93
CA ARG A 186 6.84 7.11 2.72
C ARG A 186 6.77 8.25 3.71
N GLU A 187 7.86 8.55 4.42
CA GLU A 187 7.91 9.69 5.32
C GLU A 187 7.62 10.99 4.54
N GLY A 188 6.69 11.81 5.06
CA GLY A 188 6.20 13.01 4.38
C GLY A 188 5.06 12.80 3.37
N SER A 189 4.69 11.55 3.06
CA SER A 189 3.53 11.25 2.20
C SER A 189 2.24 11.12 3.02
N TYR A 190 1.12 11.60 2.48
CA TYR A 190 -0.19 11.40 3.09
C TYR A 190 -0.70 9.98 2.82
N TRP A 191 -1.12 9.28 3.87
CA TRP A 191 -1.84 8.02 3.78
C TRP A 191 -2.72 7.81 5.02
N VAL A 192 -3.76 7.02 4.83
CA VAL A 192 -4.81 6.68 5.80
C VAL A 192 -4.66 5.21 6.21
N MET A 193 -4.41 4.34 5.24
CA MET A 193 -4.28 2.90 5.44
C MET A 193 -3.27 2.30 4.46
N MET A 194 -2.39 1.44 4.97
CA MET A 194 -1.48 0.61 4.17
C MET A 194 -1.80 -0.86 4.37
N GLU A 195 -1.60 -1.67 3.32
CA GLU A 195 -1.96 -3.08 3.28
C GLU A 195 -0.73 -3.97 3.13
N PHE A 196 -0.57 -4.92 4.04
CA PHE A 196 0.53 -5.90 4.08
C PHE A 196 0.05 -7.34 3.83
N SER A 197 -1.21 -7.48 3.41
CA SER A 197 -1.80 -8.68 2.81
C SER A 197 -2.92 -8.27 1.87
N LYS A 198 -3.18 -9.10 0.86
CA LYS A 198 -4.33 -8.99 -0.05
C LYS A 198 -5.66 -9.41 0.58
N LEU A 199 -5.60 -10.12 1.71
CA LEU A 199 -6.74 -10.83 2.30
C LEU A 199 -7.47 -9.99 3.37
N GLY A 200 -8.73 -9.63 3.10
CA GLY A 200 -9.70 -9.19 4.13
C GLY A 200 -9.17 -8.16 5.13
N TYR A 201 -9.30 -8.46 6.43
CA TYR A 201 -8.84 -7.64 7.56
C TYR A 201 -7.33 -7.74 7.81
N ILE A 202 -6.65 -8.70 7.19
CA ILE A 202 -5.29 -9.06 7.54
C ILE A 202 -4.33 -7.98 7.03
N GLY A 203 -3.47 -7.51 7.93
CA GLY A 203 -2.33 -6.65 7.57
C GLY A 203 -2.72 -5.22 7.25
N LYS A 204 -3.81 -4.69 7.84
CA LYS A 204 -4.23 -3.29 7.66
C LYS A 204 -3.56 -2.41 8.70
N LEU A 205 -2.65 -1.55 8.26
CA LEU A 205 -1.93 -0.61 9.11
C LEU A 205 -2.59 0.76 9.11
N TYR A 206 -2.77 1.34 10.30
CA TYR A 206 -3.29 2.67 10.55
C TYR A 206 -2.35 3.47 11.46
N HIS A 207 -2.40 4.80 11.36
CA HIS A 207 -1.85 5.66 12.41
C HIS A 207 -2.72 5.57 13.67
N SER A 208 -2.10 5.47 14.86
CA SER A 208 -2.87 5.37 16.11
C SER A 208 -3.75 6.59 16.38
N ARG A 209 -3.39 7.77 15.84
CA ARG A 209 -4.20 9.01 15.94
C ARG A 209 -5.56 8.90 15.23
N ASP A 210 -5.66 8.04 14.22
CA ASP A 210 -6.85 7.91 13.39
C ASP A 210 -7.80 6.81 13.92
N LEU A 211 -7.35 6.01 14.90
CA LEU A 211 -8.14 4.91 15.48
C LEU A 211 -9.46 5.34 16.10
N PRO A 212 -9.57 6.45 16.86
CA PRO A 212 -10.87 6.89 17.35
C PRO A 212 -11.84 7.13 16.19
N ARG A 213 -11.39 7.78 15.12
CA ARG A 213 -12.23 8.04 13.95
C ARG A 213 -12.63 6.75 13.23
N LEU A 214 -11.70 5.80 13.08
CA LEU A 214 -11.97 4.49 12.51
C LEU A 214 -12.99 3.70 13.34
N ALA A 215 -12.82 3.64 14.66
CA ALA A 215 -13.72 2.93 15.56
C ALA A 215 -15.14 3.49 15.51
N HIS A 216 -15.28 4.82 15.54
CA HIS A 216 -16.55 5.51 15.35
C HIS A 216 -17.19 5.17 14.00
N PHE A 217 -16.42 5.20 12.92
CA PHE A 217 -16.91 4.86 11.58
C PHE A 217 -17.44 3.43 11.51
N LEU A 218 -16.68 2.46 12.00
CA LEU A 218 -17.11 1.06 12.04
C LEU A 218 -18.36 0.87 12.89
N LEU A 219 -18.43 1.51 14.07
CA LEU A 219 -19.59 1.44 14.95
C LEU A 219 -20.86 2.05 14.31
N MET A 220 -20.70 3.07 13.46
CA MET A 220 -21.83 3.67 12.76
C MET A 220 -22.40 2.77 11.65
N PHE A 221 -21.56 1.95 11.01
CA PHE A 221 -21.94 1.26 9.77
C PHE A 221 -21.88 -0.27 9.83
N TYR A 222 -21.53 -0.89 10.98
CA TYR A 222 -21.38 -2.35 11.08
C TYR A 222 -22.65 -3.15 10.73
N GLN A 223 -23.83 -2.54 10.81
CA GLN A 223 -25.10 -3.19 10.43
C GLN A 223 -25.39 -3.08 8.93
N GLU A 224 -24.72 -2.15 8.22
CA GLU A 224 -24.94 -1.88 6.80
C GLU A 224 -24.09 -2.78 5.92
N MET A 225 -22.83 -2.99 6.31
CA MET A 225 -21.86 -3.75 5.53
C MET A 225 -20.88 -4.48 6.46
N PRO A 226 -20.31 -5.61 6.00
CA PRO A 226 -19.17 -6.24 6.68
C PRO A 226 -18.04 -5.22 6.89
N CYS A 227 -17.35 -5.27 8.04
CA CYS A 227 -16.38 -4.22 8.35
C CYS A 227 -15.20 -4.20 7.36
N ASP A 228 -14.84 -5.31 6.71
CA ASP A 228 -13.85 -5.38 5.63
C ASP A 228 -14.14 -4.37 4.52
N TRP A 229 -15.40 -4.30 4.11
CA TRP A 229 -15.85 -3.41 3.04
C TRP A 229 -15.90 -1.97 3.54
N LEU A 230 -16.31 -1.79 4.80
CA LEU A 230 -16.26 -0.49 5.47
C LEU A 230 -14.83 0.08 5.48
N LEU A 231 -13.78 -0.72 5.64
CA LEU A 231 -12.39 -0.21 5.59
C LEU A 231 -12.05 0.47 4.26
N ILE A 232 -12.58 -0.04 3.13
CA ILE A 232 -12.40 0.55 1.80
C ILE A 232 -13.09 1.91 1.74
N HIS A 233 -14.32 2.00 2.25
CA HIS A 233 -15.07 3.26 2.31
C HIS A 233 -14.41 4.28 3.23
N PHE A 234 -13.91 3.86 4.39
CA PHE A 234 -13.18 4.72 5.31
C PHE A 234 -11.96 5.37 4.64
N ARG A 235 -11.18 4.56 3.92
CA ARG A 235 -10.03 5.01 3.13
C ARG A 235 -10.44 6.04 2.07
N GLY A 236 -11.48 5.74 1.29
CA GLY A 236 -11.99 6.62 0.25
C GLY A 236 -12.55 7.95 0.78
N LEU A 237 -13.25 7.93 1.92
CA LEU A 237 -13.78 9.12 2.59
C LEU A 237 -12.68 10.06 3.08
N LEU A 238 -11.53 9.51 3.46
CA LEU A 238 -10.33 10.27 3.85
C LEU A 238 -9.43 10.58 2.64
N ALA A 239 -10.00 10.62 1.44
CA ALA A 239 -9.34 11.02 0.20
C ALA A 239 -8.12 10.19 -0.22
N GLN A 240 -7.95 8.98 0.30
CA GLN A 240 -7.02 8.00 -0.25
C GLN A 240 -7.80 7.05 -1.18
N LYS A 241 -7.78 7.33 -2.49
CA LYS A 241 -8.43 6.46 -3.48
C LYS A 241 -7.65 5.18 -3.73
N ASP A 242 -6.35 5.34 -3.96
CA ASP A 242 -5.46 4.26 -4.36
C ASP A 242 -5.12 3.32 -3.18
N VAL A 243 -5.01 2.05 -3.52
CA VAL A 243 -4.59 1.00 -2.58
C VAL A 243 -3.08 1.11 -2.40
N ILE A 244 -2.62 1.33 -1.18
CA ILE A 244 -1.19 1.29 -0.86
C ILE A 244 -0.91 -0.10 -0.30
N ARG A 245 -0.58 -1.06 -1.18
CA ARG A 245 -0.31 -2.45 -0.81
C ARG A 245 1.16 -2.81 -1.05
N PHE A 246 1.79 -3.41 -0.07
CA PHE A 246 3.20 -3.82 -0.12
C PHE A 246 3.37 -5.23 -0.68
N LYS A 247 4.48 -5.46 -1.42
CA LYS A 247 4.91 -6.79 -1.90
C LYS A 247 6.35 -7.10 -1.45
N PRO A 248 6.66 -8.33 -1.00
CA PRO A 248 5.75 -9.44 -0.74
C PRO A 248 4.83 -9.18 0.46
N SER A 249 3.68 -9.85 0.52
CA SER A 249 2.79 -9.80 1.68
C SER A 249 3.52 -10.31 2.93
N LEU A 250 3.33 -9.65 4.06
CA LEU A 250 3.97 -10.02 5.34
C LEU A 250 3.14 -11.00 6.17
N PHE A 251 1.89 -11.23 5.77
CA PHE A 251 0.93 -12.00 6.54
C PHE A 251 0.15 -12.97 5.65
N GLN A 252 -0.01 -14.20 6.13
CA GLN A 252 -0.72 -15.26 5.44
C GLN A 252 -1.79 -15.88 6.33
N HIS A 253 -3.04 -15.87 5.86
CA HIS A 253 -4.11 -16.64 6.47
C HIS A 253 -3.77 -18.14 6.50
N MET A 254 -3.88 -18.75 7.68
CA MET A 254 -3.63 -20.18 7.95
C MET A 254 -4.84 -20.90 8.54
N GLY A 255 -5.96 -20.19 8.76
CA GLY A 255 -7.21 -20.77 9.20
C GLY A 255 -7.77 -21.76 8.17
N TYR A 256 -8.14 -22.96 8.62
CA TYR A 256 -8.78 -23.96 7.76
C TYR A 256 -10.30 -23.97 7.92
N TYR A 257 -10.82 -23.55 9.08
CA TYR A 257 -12.25 -23.56 9.38
C TYR A 257 -12.74 -22.17 9.76
N SER A 258 -13.71 -21.66 9.01
CA SER A 258 -14.36 -20.38 9.28
C SER A 258 -15.19 -20.43 10.57
N SER A 259 -15.21 -19.33 11.30
CA SER A 259 -16.16 -19.11 12.41
C SER A 259 -17.60 -19.05 11.90
N TYR A 260 -17.81 -18.65 10.63
CA TYR A 260 -19.11 -18.65 9.98
C TYR A 260 -19.47 -20.06 9.50
N LYS A 261 -20.40 -20.70 10.21
CA LYS A 261 -20.96 -22.03 9.92
C LYS A 261 -19.94 -23.19 9.86
N GLY A 262 -18.67 -22.97 10.21
CA GLY A 262 -17.64 -24.02 10.22
C GLY A 262 -17.17 -24.46 8.84
N VAL A 263 -17.40 -23.66 7.81
CA VAL A 263 -17.04 -23.96 6.41
C VAL A 263 -15.53 -24.01 6.25
N GLU A 264 -15.04 -24.90 5.40
CA GLU A 264 -13.62 -24.97 5.07
C GLU A 264 -13.18 -23.75 4.26
N ASN A 265 -12.08 -23.13 4.67
CA ASN A 265 -11.49 -21.99 4.00
C ASN A 265 -10.07 -22.34 3.55
N LYS A 266 -9.77 -22.18 2.26
CA LYS A 266 -8.45 -22.44 1.66
C LYS A 266 -7.85 -21.18 1.04
N LEU A 267 -8.36 -20.01 1.39
CA LEU A 267 -7.84 -18.74 0.89
C LEU A 267 -6.37 -18.58 1.29
N LYS A 268 -5.54 -18.31 0.28
CA LYS A 268 -4.11 -18.04 0.40
C LYS A 268 -3.76 -16.75 -0.32
N ASP A 269 -2.72 -16.08 0.16
CA ASP A 269 -2.17 -14.89 -0.46
C ASP A 269 -1.02 -15.34 -1.35
N ASP A 270 -1.19 -15.20 -2.65
CA ASP A 270 -0.20 -15.57 -3.67
C ASP A 270 1.07 -14.71 -3.62
N ASP A 271 1.01 -13.55 -2.95
CA ASP A 271 2.13 -12.65 -2.77
C ASP A 271 2.91 -12.88 -1.46
N PHE A 272 2.52 -13.86 -0.61
CA PHE A 272 3.18 -14.13 0.67
C PHE A 272 4.44 -14.99 0.53
N GLU A 273 5.54 -14.50 1.11
CA GLU A 273 6.82 -15.20 1.17
C GLU A 273 7.32 -15.26 2.61
N GLU A 274 7.30 -16.45 3.23
CA GLU A 274 7.61 -16.61 4.66
C GLU A 274 9.08 -16.24 5.00
N ASP A 275 10.00 -16.67 4.14
CA ASP A 275 11.44 -16.49 4.30
C ASP A 275 11.97 -15.31 3.46
N SER A 276 11.15 -14.26 3.24
CA SER A 276 11.56 -13.03 2.54
C SER A 276 12.59 -12.22 3.37
N ILE A 277 13.77 -12.78 3.57
CA ILE A 277 14.91 -12.16 4.28
C ILE A 277 15.47 -11.00 3.44
N ASP A 278 15.12 -10.95 2.16
CA ASP A 278 15.80 -10.18 1.14
C ASP A 278 14.98 -8.98 0.63
N ILE A 279 14.30 -8.28 1.54
CA ILE A 279 13.55 -7.07 1.22
C ILE A 279 14.52 -5.90 1.03
N PRO A 280 14.50 -5.22 -0.13
CA PRO A 280 15.41 -4.10 -0.38
C PRO A 280 15.19 -2.95 0.60
N ASP A 281 16.27 -2.23 0.88
CA ASP A 281 16.24 -1.05 1.74
C ASP A 281 15.69 0.18 1.03
N ASN A 282 15.98 0.31 -0.27
CA ASN A 282 15.63 1.45 -1.12
C ASN A 282 15.68 2.80 -0.37
N PRO A 283 16.89 3.31 -0.03
CA PRO A 283 17.06 4.55 0.71
C PRO A 283 16.32 5.73 0.05
N PRO A 284 15.83 6.71 0.85
CA PRO A 284 15.12 7.88 0.33
C PRO A 284 15.91 8.60 -0.76
N ALA A 285 15.29 8.80 -1.92
CA ALA A 285 15.95 9.33 -3.10
C ALA A 285 14.98 10.14 -3.99
N GLY A 286 15.52 11.08 -4.75
CA GLY A 286 14.86 11.67 -5.90
C GLY A 286 15.13 10.86 -7.16
N ILE A 287 14.08 10.57 -7.94
CA ILE A 287 14.18 9.77 -9.17
C ILE A 287 13.95 10.69 -10.37
N TYR A 288 14.86 10.63 -11.35
CA TYR A 288 14.81 11.46 -12.55
C TYR A 288 15.10 10.62 -13.79
N THR A 289 14.53 11.02 -14.93
CA THR A 289 14.76 10.35 -16.21
C THR A 289 14.53 11.34 -17.33
N ASN A 290 15.25 11.18 -18.44
CA ASN A 290 14.96 11.87 -19.70
C ASN A 290 14.16 10.98 -20.68
N ILE A 291 13.90 9.73 -20.32
CA ILE A 291 13.07 8.81 -21.10
C ILE A 291 11.62 9.31 -21.05
N ASN A 292 10.99 9.39 -22.22
CA ASN A 292 9.61 9.88 -22.33
C ASN A 292 8.63 8.94 -21.61
N VAL A 293 8.03 9.42 -20.53
CA VAL A 293 7.08 8.69 -19.69
C VAL A 293 5.76 8.43 -20.45
N PHE A 294 5.19 7.23 -20.28
CA PHE A 294 3.84 6.92 -20.71
C PHE A 294 2.83 7.21 -19.59
N GLU A 295 1.83 8.05 -19.89
CA GLU A 295 0.74 8.40 -18.97
C GLU A 295 1.21 8.77 -17.55
N ASN A 296 0.73 8.07 -16.53
CA ASN A 296 1.08 8.26 -15.12
C ASN A 296 2.10 7.23 -14.62
N TYR A 297 2.83 6.54 -15.49
CA TYR A 297 3.85 5.54 -15.12
C TYR A 297 5.22 6.19 -14.87
N ASP A 298 5.24 7.19 -14.00
CA ASP A 298 6.42 8.00 -13.73
C ASP A 298 7.59 7.21 -13.10
N ALA A 299 8.76 7.84 -13.07
CA ALA A 299 10.00 7.21 -12.65
C ALA A 299 9.98 6.74 -11.18
N THR A 300 9.23 7.40 -10.29
CA THR A 300 9.22 7.04 -8.87
C THR A 300 8.64 5.64 -8.64
N LYS A 301 7.75 5.19 -9.52
CA LYS A 301 7.10 3.87 -9.44
C LYS A 301 8.07 2.70 -9.55
N ALA A 302 9.12 2.80 -10.37
CA ALA A 302 10.13 1.73 -10.48
C ALA A 302 10.98 1.53 -9.21
N TYR A 303 10.99 2.53 -8.31
CA TYR A 303 11.72 2.49 -7.05
C TYR A 303 10.80 2.24 -5.84
N SER A 304 9.49 2.13 -6.08
CA SER A 304 8.48 1.90 -5.06
C SER A 304 8.44 0.43 -4.63
N SER A 305 8.01 0.19 -3.39
CA SER A 305 7.72 -1.15 -2.87
C SER A 305 6.22 -1.51 -2.93
N ILE A 306 5.40 -0.69 -3.61
CA ILE A 306 3.98 -0.97 -3.84
C ILE A 306 3.82 -1.98 -4.97
N VAL A 307 2.82 -2.87 -4.83
CA VAL A 307 2.42 -3.83 -5.87
C VAL A 307 1.95 -3.12 -7.15
N ASP A 308 2.36 -3.62 -8.31
CA ASP A 308 1.97 -3.14 -9.66
C ASP A 308 2.39 -1.69 -9.98
N GLU A 309 3.25 -1.08 -9.17
CA GLU A 309 3.94 0.17 -9.54
C GLU A 309 5.22 -0.16 -10.31
N TYR A 310 5.30 0.32 -11.55
CA TYR A 310 6.50 0.26 -12.39
C TYR A 310 6.61 1.52 -13.25
N PHE A 311 7.83 1.82 -13.70
CA PHE A 311 8.04 2.85 -14.73
C PHE A 311 7.71 2.28 -16.10
N TRP A 312 7.02 3.04 -16.94
CA TRP A 312 6.78 2.69 -18.34
C TRP A 312 7.10 3.87 -19.24
N GLY A 313 8.14 3.70 -20.05
CA GLY A 313 8.63 4.69 -20.99
C GLY A 313 8.37 4.29 -22.43
N LYS A 314 8.23 5.30 -23.29
CA LYS A 314 8.30 5.16 -24.75
C LYS A 314 9.70 4.67 -25.16
N PRO A 315 9.89 4.24 -26.43
CA PRO A 315 11.15 3.65 -26.89
C PRO A 315 12.35 4.56 -26.59
N PRO A 316 13.34 4.09 -25.82
CA PRO A 316 14.49 4.91 -25.45
C PRO A 316 15.55 4.95 -26.56
N CYS A 317 16.30 6.05 -26.59
CA CYS A 317 17.43 6.28 -27.47
C CYS A 317 18.76 6.07 -26.74
N THR A 318 19.84 5.79 -27.49
CA THR A 318 21.20 5.78 -26.95
C THR A 318 21.50 7.08 -26.19
N GLY A 319 21.99 6.95 -24.96
CA GLY A 319 22.31 8.07 -24.07
C GLY A 319 21.16 8.50 -23.16
N ASP A 320 19.95 8.00 -23.38
CA ASP A 320 18.87 8.16 -22.40
C ASP A 320 19.24 7.48 -21.08
N PHE A 321 18.73 8.03 -19.99
CA PHE A 321 19.10 7.62 -18.65
C PHE A 321 17.93 7.63 -17.69
N PHE A 322 18.06 6.81 -16.66
CA PHE A 322 17.22 6.78 -15.48
C PHE A 322 18.14 6.88 -14.26
N ILE A 323 17.96 7.88 -13.41
CA ILE A 323 18.87 8.19 -12.30
C ILE A 323 18.13 8.29 -10.96
N ILE A 324 18.72 7.67 -9.95
CA ILE A 324 18.33 7.70 -8.55
C ILE A 324 19.38 8.53 -7.82
N ILE A 325 18.96 9.53 -7.06
CA ILE A 325 19.85 10.38 -6.27
C ILE A 325 19.42 10.33 -4.82
N PHE A 326 20.24 9.72 -3.97
CA PHE A 326 19.92 9.58 -2.56
C PHE A 326 19.93 10.93 -1.84
N ASN A 327 19.02 11.09 -0.90
CA ASN A 327 19.00 12.24 -0.01
C ASN A 327 20.25 12.28 0.90
N LYS A 328 20.82 11.10 1.18
CA LYS A 328 22.05 10.90 1.94
C LYS A 328 22.91 9.85 1.24
N SER A 329 24.18 10.16 0.99
CA SER A 329 25.14 9.21 0.44
C SER A 329 25.19 7.95 1.30
N THR A 330 25.12 6.78 0.67
CA THR A 330 24.90 5.50 1.35
C THR A 330 25.80 4.41 0.77
N LYS A 331 26.30 3.54 1.65
CA LYS A 331 27.07 2.35 1.25
C LYS A 331 26.10 1.26 0.81
N ILE A 332 26.21 0.83 -0.45
CA ILE A 332 25.32 -0.17 -1.07
C ILE A 332 26.05 -1.50 -1.15
N SER A 333 25.45 -2.57 -0.64
CA SER A 333 25.98 -3.94 -0.72
C SER A 333 25.51 -4.66 -1.99
N ARG A 334 24.26 -4.43 -2.43
CA ARG A 334 23.68 -5.10 -3.59
C ARG A 334 22.75 -4.19 -4.39
N ILE A 335 22.77 -4.34 -5.70
CA ILE A 335 21.83 -3.69 -6.64
C ILE A 335 21.21 -4.75 -7.54
N LYS A 336 19.88 -4.78 -7.62
CA LYS A 336 19.13 -5.63 -8.53
C LYS A 336 18.09 -4.80 -9.27
N ILE A 337 18.09 -4.90 -10.60
CA ILE A 337 17.15 -4.18 -11.46
C ILE A 337 16.56 -5.17 -12.45
N VAL A 338 15.23 -5.16 -12.52
CA VAL A 338 14.45 -6.01 -13.42
C VAL A 338 13.57 -5.15 -14.31
N THR A 339 13.58 -5.45 -15.61
CA THR A 339 12.74 -4.79 -16.62
C THR A 339 11.72 -5.76 -17.20
N GLY A 340 10.67 -5.24 -17.83
CA GLY A 340 9.55 -6.01 -18.38
C GLY A 340 8.60 -6.59 -17.33
N THR A 341 7.48 -7.15 -17.78
CA THR A 341 6.46 -7.80 -16.94
C THR A 341 6.05 -9.15 -17.55
N GLU A 342 5.30 -9.97 -16.80
CA GLU A 342 4.84 -11.28 -17.29
C GLU A 342 3.93 -11.16 -18.52
N ASP A 343 3.10 -10.12 -18.56
CA ASP A 343 2.19 -9.78 -19.65
C ASP A 343 2.89 -9.06 -20.82
N ARG A 344 4.04 -8.41 -20.58
CA ARG A 344 4.78 -7.61 -21.58
C ARG A 344 6.26 -7.93 -21.55
N GLN A 345 6.58 -9.13 -22.02
CA GLN A 345 7.94 -9.66 -22.00
C GLN A 345 8.90 -8.96 -22.97
N ASN A 346 8.37 -8.21 -23.95
CA ASN A 346 9.18 -7.47 -24.92
C ASN A 346 9.54 -6.05 -24.46
N ASP A 347 8.87 -5.51 -23.43
CA ASP A 347 9.12 -4.17 -22.92
C ASP A 347 10.30 -4.15 -21.92
N ILE A 348 11.41 -4.78 -22.31
CA ILE A 348 12.64 -4.90 -21.51
C ILE A 348 13.73 -3.96 -22.00
N LEU A 349 14.75 -3.73 -21.17
CA LEU A 349 15.96 -3.03 -21.61
C LEU A 349 16.91 -4.00 -22.33
N HIS A 350 17.07 -3.83 -23.64
CA HIS A 350 17.94 -4.71 -24.43
C HIS A 350 19.42 -4.39 -24.27
N HIS A 351 19.76 -3.09 -24.27
CA HIS A 351 21.13 -2.60 -24.21
C HIS A 351 21.23 -1.43 -23.24
N GLY A 352 21.77 -1.70 -22.07
CA GLY A 352 22.03 -0.69 -21.07
C GLY A 352 23.12 -1.08 -20.10
N ALA A 353 23.62 -0.10 -19.37
CA ALA A 353 24.63 -0.26 -18.33
C ALA A 353 24.15 0.35 -17.02
N LEU A 354 24.58 -0.26 -15.90
CA LEU A 354 24.38 0.24 -14.55
C LEU A 354 25.65 0.94 -14.08
N GLU A 355 25.49 2.15 -13.58
CA GLU A 355 26.58 3.00 -13.14
C GLU A 355 26.28 3.64 -11.79
N VAL A 356 27.33 4.02 -11.06
CA VAL A 356 27.22 4.67 -9.75
C VAL A 356 28.14 5.88 -9.64
N GLY A 357 27.74 6.87 -8.85
CA GLY A 357 28.49 8.13 -8.67
C GLY A 357 28.49 8.64 -7.23
N GLN A 358 29.51 9.44 -6.89
CA GLN A 358 29.76 9.91 -5.52
C GLN A 358 29.12 11.27 -5.19
N LYS A 359 29.14 12.22 -6.14
CA LYS A 359 28.71 13.59 -5.89
C LYS A 359 27.77 14.10 -6.96
N SER A 360 26.57 14.53 -6.54
CA SER A 360 25.61 15.18 -7.44
C SER A 360 25.83 16.68 -7.57
N VAL A 361 25.55 17.21 -8.75
CA VAL A 361 25.57 18.64 -9.10
C VAL A 361 24.27 19.00 -9.79
N GLU A 362 23.74 20.19 -9.52
CA GLU A 362 22.60 20.73 -10.24
C GLU A 362 23.00 21.20 -11.64
N THR A 363 22.35 20.65 -12.66
CA THR A 363 22.53 21.06 -14.05
C THR A 363 21.23 21.66 -14.59
N LYS A 364 21.31 22.32 -15.76
CA LYS A 364 20.13 22.84 -16.47
C LYS A 364 19.11 21.76 -16.87
N GLN A 365 19.51 20.48 -16.87
CA GLN A 365 18.70 19.32 -17.24
C GLN A 365 18.26 18.49 -16.01
N GLY A 366 18.54 18.97 -14.80
CA GLY A 366 18.27 18.27 -13.54
C GLY A 366 19.54 17.99 -12.74
N ARG A 367 19.38 17.34 -11.59
CA ARG A 367 20.51 16.95 -10.72
C ARG A 367 21.17 15.68 -11.30
N GLN A 368 22.49 15.67 -11.44
CA GLN A 368 23.26 14.54 -11.98
C GLN A 368 24.60 14.40 -11.25
N CYS A 369 25.15 13.19 -11.18
CA CYS A 369 26.52 13.00 -10.67
C CYS A 369 27.60 13.50 -11.65
N THR A 370 28.71 14.03 -11.11
CA THR A 370 29.83 14.57 -11.91
C THR A 370 30.61 13.51 -12.67
N SER A 371 30.72 12.32 -12.08
CA SER A 371 31.40 11.17 -12.65
C SER A 371 30.66 9.89 -12.28
N TYR A 372 30.84 8.88 -13.12
CA TYR A 372 30.20 7.58 -13.00
C TYR A 372 31.22 6.47 -13.16
N ILE A 373 31.02 5.39 -12.41
CA ILE A 373 31.73 4.11 -12.57
C ILE A 373 30.71 3.07 -13.01
N THR A 374 30.99 2.40 -14.13
CA THR A 374 30.15 1.31 -14.64
C THR A 374 30.36 0.05 -13.81
N LEU A 375 29.26 -0.51 -13.28
CA LEU A 375 29.26 -1.76 -12.51
C LEU A 375 29.01 -2.99 -13.39
N GLY A 376 28.27 -2.83 -14.49
CA GLY A 376 27.96 -3.92 -15.41
C GLY A 376 26.90 -3.55 -16.45
N GLU A 377 26.60 -4.51 -17.33
CA GLU A 377 25.62 -4.37 -18.41
C GLU A 377 24.41 -5.28 -18.19
N PHE A 378 23.24 -4.83 -18.67
CA PHE A 378 22.00 -5.60 -18.59
C PHE A 378 22.07 -6.83 -19.48
N LYS A 379 21.56 -7.96 -18.96
CA LYS A 379 21.45 -9.22 -19.69
C LYS A 379 20.00 -9.67 -19.67
N VAL A 380 19.39 -9.79 -20.85
CA VAL A 380 17.98 -10.18 -21.01
C VAL A 380 17.07 -9.34 -20.10
N GLY A 381 17.26 -8.01 -20.12
CA GLY A 381 16.47 -7.07 -19.33
C GLY A 381 16.79 -7.01 -17.84
N ASN A 382 17.77 -7.76 -17.34
CA ASN A 382 18.06 -7.86 -15.91
C ASN A 382 19.51 -7.54 -15.60
N ILE A 383 19.75 -6.98 -14.41
CA ILE A 383 21.10 -6.85 -13.86
C ILE A 383 21.05 -7.06 -12.34
N GLU A 384 22.04 -7.79 -11.82
CA GLU A 384 22.21 -8.00 -10.39
C GLU A 384 23.71 -7.95 -10.07
N ILE A 385 24.10 -7.03 -9.19
CA ILE A 385 25.48 -6.81 -8.77
C ILE A 385 25.52 -6.97 -7.24
N ASN A 386 26.26 -7.98 -6.80
CA ASN A 386 26.59 -8.22 -5.39
C ASN A 386 27.92 -7.55 -5.01
N ASP A 387 28.17 -7.45 -3.70
CA ASP A 387 29.41 -6.97 -3.10
C ASP A 387 29.83 -5.58 -3.62
N VAL A 388 28.83 -4.72 -3.85
CA VAL A 388 29.03 -3.37 -4.40
C VAL A 388 29.91 -2.54 -3.46
N ASP A 389 29.78 -2.74 -2.15
CA ASP A 389 30.53 -2.04 -1.12
C ASP A 389 31.99 -2.52 -0.98
N HIS A 390 32.33 -3.64 -1.62
CA HIS A 390 33.71 -4.10 -1.83
C HIS A 390 34.29 -3.60 -3.16
N LYS A 391 33.43 -3.37 -4.16
CA LYS A 391 33.82 -2.86 -5.49
C LYS A 391 33.98 -1.34 -5.52
N ILE A 392 33.23 -0.63 -4.69
CA ILE A 392 33.16 0.83 -4.66
C ILE A 392 33.66 1.33 -3.31
N GLY A 393 34.77 2.09 -3.35
CA GLY A 393 35.45 2.60 -2.15
C GLY A 393 34.85 3.89 -1.55
N PHE A 394 33.69 4.35 -2.02
CA PHE A 394 33.02 5.56 -1.56
C PHE A 394 31.52 5.34 -1.33
N ASP A 395 30.91 6.18 -0.50
CA ASP A 395 29.46 6.19 -0.33
C ASP A 395 28.79 6.71 -1.60
N ILE A 396 27.83 5.95 -2.13
CA ILE A 396 27.16 6.24 -3.39
C ILE A 396 26.09 7.30 -3.14
N GLU A 397 26.05 8.34 -3.98
CA GLU A 397 24.97 9.34 -4.01
C GLU A 397 24.05 9.13 -5.21
N CYS A 398 24.57 8.68 -6.36
CA CYS A 398 23.76 8.42 -7.55
C CYS A 398 23.88 6.97 -8.03
N VAL A 399 22.75 6.39 -8.43
CA VAL A 399 22.68 5.15 -9.24
C VAL A 399 22.03 5.50 -10.58
N ARG A 400 22.67 5.16 -11.69
CA ARG A 400 22.21 5.49 -13.04
C ARG A 400 22.12 4.26 -13.92
N ILE A 401 20.98 4.08 -14.57
CA ILE A 401 20.81 3.21 -15.73
C ILE A 401 21.01 4.08 -16.95
N VAL A 402 21.92 3.71 -17.84
CA VAL A 402 22.14 4.40 -19.13
C VAL A 402 21.86 3.45 -20.28
N VAL A 403 21.12 3.93 -21.28
CA VAL A 403 20.78 3.19 -22.49
C VAL A 403 21.97 3.25 -23.44
N THR A 404 22.57 2.10 -23.74
CA THR A 404 23.80 2.02 -24.55
C THR A 404 23.52 1.84 -26.05
N ALA A 405 22.32 1.41 -26.43
CA ALA A 405 21.84 1.40 -27.81
C ALA A 405 20.32 1.65 -27.88
N SER A 406 19.88 2.44 -28.86
CA SER A 406 18.44 2.69 -29.11
C SER A 406 17.67 1.41 -29.42
N GLN A 407 16.42 1.33 -28.94
CA GLN A 407 15.48 0.23 -29.25
C GLN A 407 14.13 0.77 -29.75
N LYS A 408 13.32 -0.07 -30.40
CA LYS A 408 11.99 0.34 -30.94
C LYS A 408 10.85 -0.01 -29.99
N GLU A 409 11.10 -0.97 -29.13
CA GLU A 409 10.23 -1.48 -28.09
C GLU A 409 10.18 -0.49 -26.94
N TRP A 410 9.05 -0.44 -26.26
CA TRP A 410 8.88 0.39 -25.07
C TRP A 410 9.71 -0.19 -23.93
N LEU A 411 9.89 0.58 -22.85
CA LEU A 411 10.70 0.15 -21.72
C LEU A 411 9.88 0.16 -20.44
N ILE A 412 9.73 -1.01 -19.81
CA ILE A 412 9.26 -1.12 -18.44
C ILE A 412 10.44 -1.35 -17.52
N ILE A 413 10.66 -0.47 -16.54
CA ILE A 413 11.54 -0.79 -15.40
C ILE A 413 10.62 -1.23 -14.27
N ARG A 414 10.57 -2.54 -14.04
CA ARG A 414 9.62 -3.17 -13.13
C ARG A 414 9.99 -2.92 -11.68
N THR A 415 11.22 -3.23 -11.30
CA THR A 415 11.70 -3.07 -9.93
C THR A 415 13.16 -2.68 -9.91
N ILE A 416 13.48 -1.65 -9.13
CA ILE A 416 14.83 -1.30 -8.71
C ILE A 416 14.93 -1.57 -7.21
N SER A 417 15.85 -2.46 -6.85
CA SER A 417 16.00 -2.96 -5.50
C SER A 417 17.45 -2.78 -5.05
N LEU A 418 17.64 -2.05 -3.95
CA LEU A 418 18.94 -1.68 -3.40
C LEU A 418 19.05 -2.14 -1.95
N TRP A 419 20.17 -2.76 -1.60
CA TRP A 419 20.50 -3.15 -0.23
C TRP A 419 21.70 -2.36 0.25
N THR A 420 21.63 -1.92 1.50
CA THR A 420 22.64 -1.08 2.14
C THR A 420 23.49 -1.90 3.09
N THR A 421 24.75 -1.50 3.25
CA THR A 421 25.62 -2.07 4.28
C THR A 421 25.28 -1.37 5.61
N PRO A 422 24.91 -2.11 6.68
CA PRO A 422 24.67 -1.51 7.97
C PRO A 422 25.91 -0.75 8.48
N PRO A 423 25.76 0.38 9.18
CA PRO A 423 26.90 1.06 9.80
C PRO A 423 27.58 0.10 10.78
N VAL A 424 28.92 0.08 10.77
CA VAL A 424 29.73 -0.66 11.74
C VAL A 424 29.47 -0.07 13.13
N GLY A 425 28.50 -0.61 13.85
CA GLY A 425 28.04 -0.08 15.15
C GLY A 425 26.63 -0.51 15.59
N GLN A 426 25.84 -1.15 14.73
CA GLN A 426 24.48 -1.64 15.05
C GLN A 426 24.37 -3.16 15.24
N LEU A 427 25.50 -3.88 15.28
CA LEU A 427 25.57 -5.34 15.49
C LEU A 427 26.17 -5.71 16.87
N MET A 428 25.84 -4.95 17.92
CA MET A 428 26.12 -5.34 19.32
C MET A 428 24.86 -5.36 20.17
#